data_AF-A0A9R0P0T4-F1
#
_entry.id   AF-A0A9R0P0T4-F1
#
_cell.length_a   1.000
_cell.length_b   1.000
_cell.length_c   1.000
_cell.angle_alpha   90.00
_cell.angle_beta   90.00
_cell.angle_gamma   90.00
#
_symmetry.space_group_name_H-M   'P 1'
#
loop_
_entity.id
_entity.type
_entity.pdbx_description
1 polymer ?
#
loop_
_entity_poly.entity_id
_entity_poly.type
_entity_poly.pdbx_seq_one_letter_code
_entity_poly.pdbx_strand_id
1 'polypeptide(L)' 'MTSRLQDLCSFLPSMYRDLSAGQPTEVEHVFGDLVARADALGIAVPLLGLATVHLRVHQNRARSTGV' A
#
# COMPACT_ATOMS: atom_id res chain seq x y z
N MET A 1 30.55 6.76 -4.26
CA MET A 1 29.83 6.88 -2.98
C MET A 1 28.29 6.83 -3.13
N THR A 2 27.75 6.63 -4.32
CA THR A 2 26.29 6.59 -4.61
C THR A 2 25.67 5.19 -4.59
N SER A 3 26.43 4.11 -4.83
CA SER A 3 25.81 2.76 -4.93
C SER A 3 25.32 2.23 -3.58
N ARG A 4 26.03 2.50 -2.48
CA ARG A 4 25.69 1.99 -1.14
C ARG A 4 24.37 2.55 -0.58
N LEU A 5 23.89 3.70 -1.08
CA LEU A 5 22.57 4.27 -0.72
C LEU A 5 21.45 3.74 -1.63
N GLN A 6 21.75 3.38 -2.88
CA GLN A 6 20.80 2.73 -3.79
C GLN A 6 20.47 1.31 -3.32
N ASP A 7 21.44 0.59 -2.75
CA ASP A 7 21.25 -0.76 -2.20
C ASP A 7 20.22 -0.79 -1.05
N LEU A 8 20.19 0.24 -0.20
CA LEU A 8 19.23 0.33 0.91
C LEU A 8 17.77 0.52 0.45
N CYS A 9 17.56 1.26 -0.64
CA CYS A 9 16.23 1.47 -1.22
C CYS A 9 15.64 0.19 -1.84
N SER A 10 16.51 -0.76 -2.24
CA SER A 10 16.11 -2.05 -2.81
C SER A 10 15.38 -2.94 -1.79
N PHE A 11 15.70 -2.81 -0.50
CA PHE A 11 15.08 -3.61 0.57
C PHE A 11 13.75 -3.03 1.08
N LEU A 12 13.39 -1.81 0.67
CA LEU A 12 12.10 -1.26 1.03
C LEU A 12 10.99 -1.91 0.19
N PRO A 13 9.81 -2.19 0.77
CA PRO A 13 8.65 -2.63 -0.01
C PRO A 13 8.34 -1.61 -1.11
N SER A 14 8.00 -2.07 -2.32
CA SER A 14 7.61 -1.17 -3.42
C SER A 14 6.46 -0.25 -3.03
N MET A 15 5.42 -0.82 -2.42
CA MET A 15 4.26 -0.06 -1.92
C MET A 15 4.66 1.03 -0.92
N TYR A 16 5.69 0.81 -0.09
CA TYR A 16 6.19 1.83 0.82
C TYR A 16 6.86 2.99 0.08
N ARG A 17 7.62 2.70 -0.99
CA ARG A 17 8.23 3.73 -1.83
C ARG A 17 7.17 4.55 -2.56
N ASP A 18 6.14 3.90 -3.12
CA ASP A 18 5.03 4.58 -3.81
C ASP A 18 4.27 5.50 -2.84
N LEU A 19 3.96 4.99 -1.63
CA LEU A 19 3.31 5.77 -0.59
C LEU A 19 4.14 6.99 -0.17
N SER A 20 5.45 6.79 0.05
CA SER A 20 6.39 7.85 0.41
C SER A 20 6.53 8.91 -0.69
N ALA A 21 6.39 8.51 -1.96
CA ALA A 21 6.46 9.39 -3.12
C ALA A 21 5.11 10.04 -3.48
N GLY A 22 4.05 9.82 -2.68
CA GLY A 22 2.72 10.35 -2.98
C GLY A 22 2.04 9.72 -4.20
N GLN A 23 2.54 8.58 -4.68
CA GLN A 23 2.04 7.90 -5.87
C GLN A 23 0.88 6.96 -5.53
N PRO A 24 0.04 6.61 -6.52
CA PRO A 24 -0.92 5.51 -6.38
C PRO A 24 -0.22 4.20 -5.99
N THR A 25 -0.95 3.32 -5.28
CA THR A 25 -0.44 2.05 -4.76
C THR A 25 -1.21 0.87 -5.32
N GLU A 26 -0.69 -0.36 -5.18
CA GLU A 26 -1.39 -1.61 -5.52
C GLU A 26 -2.27 -2.14 -4.36
N VAL A 27 -2.97 -1.26 -3.64
CA VAL A 27 -3.69 -1.63 -2.39
C VAL A 27 -4.74 -2.72 -2.62
N GLU A 28 -5.49 -2.66 -3.72
CA GLU A 28 -6.61 -3.58 -3.97
C GLU A 28 -6.11 -4.99 -4.25
N HIS A 29 -5.01 -5.13 -4.99
CA HIS A 29 -4.45 -6.43 -5.36
C HIS A 29 -3.81 -7.18 -4.18
N VAL A 30 -3.37 -6.46 -3.15
CA VAL A 30 -2.70 -7.07 -1.98
C VAL A 30 -3.60 -7.03 -0.75
N PHE A 31 -3.87 -5.83 -0.22
CA PHE A 31 -4.61 -5.67 1.03
C PHE A 31 -6.13 -5.85 0.82
N GLY A 32 -6.66 -5.39 -0.31
CA GLY A 32 -8.06 -5.59 -0.69
C GLY A 32 -8.39 -7.08 -0.83
N ASP A 33 -7.57 -7.83 -1.57
CA ASP A 33 -7.73 -9.28 -1.74
C ASP A 33 -7.68 -10.04 -0.41
N LEU A 34 -6.75 -9.71 0.49
CA LEU A 34 -6.66 -10.35 1.80
C LEU A 34 -7.88 -10.06 2.70
N VAL A 35 -8.41 -8.82 2.66
CA VAL A 35 -9.65 -8.49 3.39
C VAL A 35 -10.84 -9.25 2.79
N ALA A 36 -10.97 -9.29 1.47
CA ALA A 36 -12.06 -10.02 0.80
C ALA A 36 -12.04 -11.53 1.13
N ARG A 37 -10.85 -12.14 1.21
CA ARG A 37 -10.69 -13.53 1.67
C ARG A 37 -11.08 -13.72 3.13
N ALA A 38 -10.70 -12.77 4.00
CA ALA A 38 -11.05 -12.83 5.41
C ALA A 38 -12.57 -12.74 5.61
N ASP A 39 -13.24 -11.86 4.87
CA ASP A 39 -14.70 -11.74 4.86
C ASP A 39 -15.37 -13.04 4.40
N ALA A 40 -14.88 -13.65 3.31
CA ALA A 40 -15.39 -14.93 2.81
C ALA A 40 -15.23 -16.09 3.80
N LEU A 41 -14.22 -16.03 4.67
CA LEU A 41 -13.94 -17.02 5.71
C LEU A 41 -14.54 -16.66 7.08
N GLY A 42 -15.19 -15.50 7.21
CA GLY A 42 -15.70 -15.00 8.50
C GLY A 42 -14.61 -14.71 9.54
N ILE A 43 -13.38 -14.41 9.10
CA ILE A 43 -12.24 -14.12 9.99
C ILE A 43 -12.13 -12.62 10.20
N ALA A 44 -12.19 -12.18 11.45
CA ALA A 44 -11.99 -10.77 11.80
C ALA A 44 -10.53 -10.36 11.59
N VAL A 45 -10.29 -9.35 10.74
CA VAL A 45 -8.95 -8.81 10.44
C VAL A 45 -8.90 -7.28 10.65
N PRO A 46 -9.20 -6.78 11.87
CA PRO A 46 -9.44 -5.35 12.10
C PRO A 46 -8.24 -4.45 11.75
N LEU A 47 -7.01 -4.89 12.05
CA LEU A 47 -5.81 -4.12 11.72
C LEU A 47 -5.52 -4.11 10.22
N LEU A 48 -5.78 -5.23 9.54
CA LEU A 48 -5.63 -5.29 8.09
C LEU A 48 -6.67 -4.40 7.42
N GLY A 49 -7.94 -4.47 7.84
CA GLY A 49 -9.00 -3.60 7.36
C GLY A 49 -8.69 -2.12 7.57
N LEU A 50 -8.18 -1.74 8.74
CA LEU A 50 -7.74 -0.38 9.02
C LEU A 50 -6.61 0.06 8.08
N ALA A 51 -5.57 -0.77 7.92
CA ALA A 51 -4.47 -0.49 7.00
C ALA A 51 -4.97 -0.31 5.55
N THR A 52 -5.87 -1.17 5.09
CA THR A 52 -6.51 -1.07 3.77
C THR A 52 -7.24 0.25 3.59
N VAL A 53 -7.97 0.72 4.61
CA VAL A 53 -8.67 2.03 4.56
C VAL A 53 -7.67 3.18 4.39
N HIS A 54 -6.59 3.21 5.18
CA HIS A 54 -5.57 4.25 5.05
C HIS A 54 -4.94 4.29 3.65
N LEU A 55 -4.61 3.11 3.10
CA LEU A 55 -4.01 2.98 1.77
C LEU A 55 -4.98 3.40 0.65
N ARG A 56 -6.27 3.04 0.75
CA ARG A 56 -7.31 3.50 -0.20
C ARG A 56 -7.48 5.01 -0.20
N VAL A 57 -7.48 5.62 0.98
CA VAL A 57 -7.54 7.09 1.13
C VAL A 57 -6.33 7.74 0.47
N HIS A 58 -5.13 7.23 0.73
CA HIS A 58 -3.90 7.69 0.08
C HIS A 58 -4.00 7.58 -1.45
N GLN A 59 -4.39 6.42 -1.97
CA GLN A 59 -4.53 6.18 -3.40
C GLN A 59 -5.52 7.15 -4.06
N ASN A 60 -6.67 7.41 -3.43
CA ASN A 60 -7.65 8.34 -3.95
C ASN A 60 -7.11 9.78 -4.00
N ARG A 61 -6.36 10.19 -2.97
CA ARG A 61 -5.67 11.49 -2.96
C ARG A 61 -4.63 11.57 -4.07
N ALA A 62 -3.76 10.58 -4.19
CA ALA A 62 -2.73 10.51 -5.22
C ALA A 62 -3.32 10.59 -6.64
N ARG A 63 -4.44 9.89 -6.88
CA ARG A 63 -5.17 9.95 -8.16
C ARG A 63 -5.81 11.31 -8.41
N SER A 64 -6.32 11.98 -7.37
CA SER A 64 -6.93 13.31 -7.50
C SER A 64 -5.95 14.45 -7.73
N THR A 65 -4.68 14.28 -7.32
CA THR A 65 -3.61 15.28 -7.51
C THR A 65 -2.95 15.18 -8.90
N GLY A 66 -3.33 14.20 -9.72
CA GLY A 66 -2.94 14.14 -11.13
C GLY A 66 -3.67 15.19 -11.97
N VAL A 67 -3.22 16.45 -11.86
CA VAL A 67 -3.42 17.55 -12.83
C VAL A 67 -2.06 17.94 -13.38
#